data_AF-A0A4V4N8S2-F1
#
_entry.id   AF-A0A4V4N8S2-F1
#
_cell.length_a   1.000
_cell.length_b   1.000
_cell.length_c   1.000
_cell.angle_alpha   90.00
_cell.angle_beta   90.00
_cell.angle_gamma   90.00
#
_symmetry.space_group_name_H-M   'P 1'
#
loop_
_entity.id
_entity.type
_entity.pdbx_description
1 polymer ?
#
loop_
_entity_poly.entity_id
_entity_poly.type
_entity_poly.pdbx_seq_one_letter_code
_entity_poly.pdbx_strand_id
1 'polypeptide(L)'
;MEARAGWGRAAQDRAGLTTDEQAGREVDVVLSDGRRAVVRPAVAADAAALDDLHERVGEDALRRRFFSPSRHAAHVYVARALADPATEALVGCVRGRVVSLGTCALLPDGRAEVAFLVDDEHCGLGLGTLLLEQLARHARERGVARLVAEVLADNAPMLRVLADTARVVGRAVTDGVVTVELTTEAGPAAEVRTDARECRAEACSLRALRQPASVVLVAGPEESRVVVRHLEALAATGFAGSVQVVGVPGAARYLRGAVEVPSLMESSGRPDLVVVVAPASRCVEVVHDAGKIGAQVVVVASGGAADPGLRHGTAERLGEAAREAGVRLVGPGSLGVVVGAGERRVAAHAGASVPGAGGLGLAAESAVVGNLALGLAARDGLGVASFVSLGAAVDVTAEDLLAAWSDDPDIRVAAIQLDTVRDRRHLLRLARRTCVHTPLLVLPGSSPAVRPLLPLLAHAGAVVCTDVDELVETAGVLLRSRALAATPT
;
A
#
# COMPACT_ATOMS: atom_id res chain seq x y z
N MET A 1 10.42 -31.23 -23.63
CA MET A 1 9.44 -32.30 -23.31
C MET A 1 9.10 -32.30 -21.82
N GLU A 2 10.08 -32.14 -20.92
CA GLU A 2 9.88 -31.97 -19.47
C GLU A 2 9.11 -30.70 -19.08
N ALA A 3 9.37 -29.54 -19.73
CA ALA A 3 8.59 -28.31 -19.50
C ALA A 3 7.09 -28.46 -19.81
N ARG A 4 6.75 -29.20 -20.89
CA ARG A 4 5.36 -29.56 -21.24
C ARG A 4 4.73 -30.51 -20.21
N ALA A 5 5.51 -31.46 -19.68
CA ALA A 5 5.06 -32.40 -18.66
C ALA A 5 4.85 -31.74 -17.28
N GLY A 6 5.63 -30.70 -16.95
CA GLY A 6 5.44 -29.88 -15.74
C GLY A 6 4.23 -28.94 -15.85
N TRP A 7 4.01 -28.34 -17.02
CA TRP A 7 2.85 -27.45 -17.26
C TRP A 7 1.52 -28.23 -17.30
N GLY A 8 1.50 -29.45 -17.87
CA GLY A 8 0.31 -30.30 -17.94
C GLY A 8 -0.14 -30.91 -16.60
N ARG A 9 0.78 -31.26 -15.69
CA ARG A 9 0.44 -31.79 -14.35
C ARG A 9 -0.22 -30.74 -13.46
N ALA A 10 0.28 -29.50 -13.48
CA ALA A 10 -0.27 -28.39 -12.71
C ALA A 10 -1.69 -27.97 -13.13
N ALA A 11 -2.10 -28.28 -14.37
CA ALA A 11 -3.46 -28.01 -14.84
C ALA A 11 -4.47 -29.07 -14.42
N GLN A 12 -4.04 -30.31 -14.20
CA GLN A 12 -4.87 -31.35 -13.56
C GLN A 12 -5.04 -31.08 -12.06
N ASP A 13 -4.03 -30.48 -11.41
CA ASP A 13 -4.15 -30.01 -10.03
C ASP A 13 -5.14 -28.84 -9.87
N ARG A 14 -5.43 -28.03 -10.91
CA ARG A 14 -6.39 -26.90 -10.83
C ARG A 14 -7.82 -27.31 -10.42
N ALA A 15 -8.22 -28.56 -10.68
CA ALA A 15 -9.52 -29.09 -10.25
C ALA A 15 -9.52 -29.60 -8.79
N GLY A 16 -8.35 -29.69 -8.15
CA GLY A 16 -8.15 -30.22 -6.81
C GLY A 16 -7.38 -29.30 -5.84
N LEU A 17 -6.99 -28.09 -6.26
CA LEU A 17 -6.35 -27.11 -5.39
C LEU A 17 -7.34 -26.68 -4.29
N THR A 18 -6.90 -26.80 -3.05
CA THR A 18 -7.67 -26.34 -1.89
C THR A 18 -7.75 -24.81 -1.87
N THR A 19 -8.76 -24.25 -1.20
CA THR A 19 -8.93 -22.79 -1.03
C THR A 19 -7.68 -22.10 -0.46
N ASP A 20 -6.87 -22.84 0.31
CA ASP A 20 -5.60 -22.40 0.91
C ASP A 20 -4.45 -22.24 -0.12
N GLU A 21 -4.39 -23.08 -1.16
CA GLU A 21 -3.36 -23.01 -2.20
C GLU A 21 -3.65 -21.92 -3.24
N GLN A 22 -4.93 -21.57 -3.42
CA GLN A 22 -5.36 -20.41 -4.21
C GLN A 22 -5.06 -19.09 -3.48
N ALA A 23 -5.26 -19.05 -2.15
CA ALA A 23 -4.91 -17.91 -1.31
C ALA A 23 -3.40 -17.58 -1.32
N GLY A 24 -2.53 -18.59 -1.47
CA GLY A 24 -1.08 -18.41 -1.55
C GLY A 24 -0.55 -17.75 -2.83
N ARG A 25 -1.40 -17.47 -3.83
CA ARG A 25 -1.03 -16.81 -5.10
C ARG A 25 -1.67 -15.44 -5.31
N GLU A 26 -2.49 -14.98 -4.36
CA GLU A 26 -3.00 -13.62 -4.37
C GLU A 26 -1.92 -12.67 -3.85
N VAL A 27 -1.71 -11.56 -4.57
CA VAL A 27 -0.76 -10.54 -4.19
C VAL A 27 -1.52 -9.22 -4.06
N ASP A 28 -1.57 -8.72 -2.83
CA ASP A 28 -1.98 -7.35 -2.56
C ASP A 28 -0.89 -6.40 -3.09
N VAL A 29 -1.29 -5.48 -3.95
CA VAL A 29 -0.41 -4.49 -4.55
C VAL A 29 -0.97 -3.10 -4.36
N VAL A 30 -0.07 -2.14 -4.28
CA VAL A 30 -0.41 -0.72 -4.27
C VAL A 30 -0.14 -0.16 -5.67
N LEU A 31 -1.13 0.55 -6.22
CA LEU A 31 -1.04 1.20 -7.52
C LEU A 31 -0.32 2.55 -7.40
N SER A 32 0.16 3.08 -8.53
CA SER A 32 0.92 4.35 -8.52
C SER A 32 0.11 5.58 -8.09
N ASP A 33 -1.23 5.49 -8.10
CA ASP A 33 -2.13 6.52 -7.58
C ASP A 33 -2.50 6.30 -6.10
N GLY A 34 -1.93 5.27 -5.47
CA GLY A 34 -2.14 4.93 -4.08
C GLY A 34 -3.32 4.00 -3.79
N ARG A 35 -4.13 3.64 -4.80
CA ARG A 35 -5.22 2.66 -4.60
C ARG A 35 -4.65 1.25 -4.40
N ARG A 36 -5.36 0.42 -3.63
CA ARG A 36 -5.05 -1.01 -3.53
C ARG A 36 -5.65 -1.77 -4.70
N ALA A 37 -4.90 -2.75 -5.20
CA ALA A 37 -5.39 -3.77 -6.10
C ALA A 37 -4.98 -5.15 -5.58
N VAL A 38 -5.72 -6.17 -5.99
CA VAL A 38 -5.38 -7.57 -5.77
C VAL A 38 -5.05 -8.18 -7.12
N VAL A 39 -3.86 -8.74 -7.27
CA VAL A 39 -3.51 -9.56 -8.43
C VAL A 39 -3.63 -11.02 -8.04
N ARG A 40 -4.45 -11.77 -8.75
CA ARG A 40 -4.68 -13.20 -8.46
C ARG A 40 -4.87 -14.03 -9.73
N PRO A 41 -4.70 -15.36 -9.67
CA PRO A 41 -5.11 -16.24 -10.75
C PRO A 41 -6.59 -16.03 -11.11
N ALA A 42 -6.87 -16.04 -12.41
CA ALA A 42 -8.23 -16.01 -12.93
C ALA A 42 -8.89 -17.38 -12.70
N VAL A 43 -10.16 -17.38 -12.30
CA VAL A 43 -10.98 -18.57 -12.09
C VAL A 43 -12.15 -18.60 -13.07
N ALA A 44 -12.80 -19.76 -13.24
CA ALA A 44 -13.95 -19.88 -14.13
C ALA A 44 -15.10 -18.93 -13.78
N ALA A 45 -15.26 -18.59 -12.49
CA ALA A 45 -16.26 -17.63 -12.03
C ALA A 45 -16.00 -16.17 -12.49
N ASP A 46 -14.77 -15.85 -12.92
CA ASP A 46 -14.43 -14.50 -13.42
C ASP A 46 -14.93 -14.25 -14.85
N ALA A 47 -15.47 -15.26 -15.55
CA ALA A 47 -15.86 -15.15 -16.95
C ALA A 47 -16.78 -13.94 -17.21
N ALA A 48 -17.82 -13.78 -16.39
CA ALA A 48 -18.74 -12.63 -16.52
C ALA A 48 -18.05 -11.29 -16.25
N ALA A 49 -17.19 -11.20 -15.23
CA ALA A 49 -16.47 -9.98 -14.90
C ALA A 49 -15.45 -9.59 -15.99
N LEU A 50 -14.86 -10.59 -16.65
CA LEU A 50 -13.96 -10.41 -17.80
C LEU A 50 -14.74 -10.02 -19.06
N ASP A 51 -15.90 -10.60 -19.31
CA ASP A 51 -16.79 -10.16 -20.38
C ASP A 51 -17.19 -8.70 -20.19
N ASP A 52 -17.59 -8.32 -18.97
CA ASP A 52 -17.88 -6.93 -18.64
C ASP A 52 -16.66 -6.02 -18.80
N LEU A 53 -15.44 -6.50 -18.55
CA LEU A 53 -14.21 -5.74 -18.80
C LEU A 53 -14.07 -5.45 -20.30
N HIS A 54 -14.25 -6.46 -21.15
CA HIS A 54 -14.17 -6.31 -22.61
C HIS A 54 -15.22 -5.38 -23.18
N GLU A 55 -16.41 -5.30 -22.58
CA GLU A 55 -17.47 -4.37 -23.01
C GLU A 55 -17.16 -2.92 -22.64
N ARG A 56 -16.48 -2.67 -21.52
CA ARG A 56 -16.20 -1.31 -21.05
C ARG A 56 -14.97 -0.66 -21.65
N VAL A 57 -13.94 -1.47 -21.98
CA VAL A 57 -12.71 -0.92 -22.56
C VAL A 57 -12.98 -0.31 -23.93
N GLY A 58 -12.25 0.77 -24.22
CA GLY A 58 -12.29 1.44 -25.50
C GLY A 58 -11.83 0.53 -26.64
N GLU A 59 -12.32 0.81 -27.85
CA GLU A 59 -11.97 0.06 -29.07
C GLU A 59 -10.46 0.03 -29.32
N ASP A 60 -9.76 1.11 -28.94
CA ASP A 60 -8.31 1.22 -29.04
C ASP A 60 -7.58 0.21 -28.14
N ALA A 61 -8.06 -0.03 -26.92
CA ALA A 61 -7.49 -1.01 -26.02
C ALA A 61 -7.69 -2.44 -26.57
N LEU A 62 -8.88 -2.73 -27.11
CA LEU A 62 -9.16 -4.01 -27.78
C LEU A 62 -8.30 -4.20 -29.02
N ARG A 63 -8.20 -3.18 -29.88
CA ARG A 63 -7.31 -3.21 -31.05
C ARG A 63 -5.87 -3.48 -30.65
N ARG A 64 -5.36 -2.81 -29.61
CA ARG A 64 -4.00 -3.02 -29.11
C ARG A 64 -3.77 -4.40 -28.50
N ARG A 65 -4.82 -5.05 -27.99
CA ARG A 65 -4.75 -6.39 -27.38
C ARG A 65 -4.91 -7.54 -28.37
N PHE A 66 -5.84 -7.40 -29.31
CA PHE A 66 -6.32 -8.47 -30.18
C PHE A 66 -6.06 -8.21 -31.66
N PHE A 67 -5.37 -7.10 -32.00
CA PHE A 67 -5.16 -6.63 -33.36
C PHE A 67 -6.47 -6.38 -34.14
N SER A 68 -7.59 -6.31 -33.41
CA SER A 68 -8.95 -6.14 -33.91
C SER A 68 -9.83 -5.55 -32.80
N PRO A 69 -10.77 -4.64 -33.12
CA PRO A 69 -11.73 -4.11 -32.14
C PRO A 69 -12.89 -5.08 -31.82
N SER A 70 -12.87 -6.31 -32.35
CA SER A 70 -13.97 -7.27 -32.21
C SER A 70 -14.16 -7.78 -30.76
N ARG A 71 -15.23 -7.34 -30.10
CA ARG A 71 -15.63 -7.82 -28.76
C ARG A 71 -15.96 -9.31 -28.75
N HIS A 72 -16.61 -9.82 -29.81
CA HIS A 72 -16.89 -11.24 -29.94
C HIS A 72 -15.61 -12.10 -29.92
N ALA A 73 -14.56 -11.67 -30.63
CA ALA A 73 -13.27 -12.37 -30.61
C ALA A 73 -12.63 -12.35 -29.21
N ALA A 74 -12.79 -11.25 -28.47
CA ALA A 74 -12.31 -11.13 -27.11
C ALA A 74 -13.00 -12.10 -26.14
N HIS A 75 -14.33 -12.22 -26.20
CA HIS A 75 -15.08 -13.20 -25.39
C HIS A 75 -14.65 -14.64 -25.66
N VAL A 76 -14.51 -15.00 -26.95
CA VAL A 76 -14.05 -16.34 -27.34
C VAL A 76 -12.63 -16.60 -26.83
N TYR A 77 -11.75 -15.59 -26.84
CA TYR A 77 -10.41 -15.69 -26.30
C TYR A 77 -10.41 -15.94 -24.79
N VAL A 78 -11.20 -15.20 -24.01
CA VAL A 78 -11.28 -15.38 -22.55
C VAL A 78 -11.74 -16.79 -22.19
N ALA A 79 -12.82 -17.26 -22.82
CA ALA A 79 -13.33 -18.60 -22.59
C ALA A 79 -12.26 -19.68 -22.84
N ARG A 80 -11.45 -19.50 -23.90
CA ARG A 80 -10.32 -20.39 -24.20
C ARG A 80 -9.20 -20.26 -23.18
N ALA A 81 -8.80 -19.05 -22.83
CA ALA A 81 -7.70 -18.80 -21.89
C ALA A 81 -7.99 -19.35 -20.49
N LEU A 82 -9.25 -19.28 -20.03
CA LEU A 82 -9.68 -19.86 -18.76
C LEU A 82 -9.80 -21.40 -18.81
N ALA A 83 -10.15 -21.95 -19.98
CA ALA A 83 -10.30 -23.39 -20.16
C ALA A 83 -8.98 -24.12 -20.43
N ASP A 84 -7.96 -23.43 -20.97
CA ASP A 84 -6.72 -24.06 -21.43
C ASP A 84 -5.71 -24.30 -20.29
N PRO A 85 -5.36 -25.57 -20.01
CA PRO A 85 -4.24 -25.96 -19.15
C PRO A 85 -2.91 -25.26 -19.41
N ALA A 86 -2.60 -25.01 -20.68
CA ALA A 86 -1.34 -24.44 -21.13
C ALA A 86 -1.32 -22.91 -21.05
N THR A 87 -2.45 -22.30 -20.67
CA THR A 87 -2.59 -20.87 -20.47
C THR A 87 -2.72 -20.57 -18.99
N GLU A 88 -1.92 -19.62 -18.54
CA GLU A 88 -2.07 -18.97 -17.23
C GLU A 88 -2.71 -17.61 -17.42
N ALA A 89 -3.71 -17.31 -16.60
CA ALA A 89 -4.39 -16.03 -16.60
C ALA A 89 -4.33 -15.44 -15.18
N LEU A 90 -3.96 -14.17 -15.09
CA LEU A 90 -4.01 -13.37 -13.87
C LEU A 90 -4.98 -12.21 -14.09
N VAL A 91 -5.78 -11.91 -13.07
CA VAL A 91 -6.65 -10.73 -13.03
C VAL A 91 -6.16 -9.74 -11.99
N GLY A 92 -6.25 -8.46 -12.32
CA GLY A 92 -6.12 -7.37 -11.36
C GLY A 92 -7.49 -6.87 -10.94
N CYS A 93 -7.72 -6.79 -9.64
CA CYS A 93 -8.99 -6.40 -9.04
C CYS A 93 -8.82 -5.13 -8.21
N VAL A 94 -9.66 -4.12 -8.42
CA VAL A 94 -9.73 -2.91 -7.59
C VAL A 94 -11.12 -2.86 -6.97
N ARG A 95 -11.21 -2.79 -5.63
CA ARG A 95 -12.50 -2.83 -4.88
C ARG A 95 -13.39 -4.02 -5.30
N GLY A 96 -12.78 -5.21 -5.42
CA GLY A 96 -13.47 -6.44 -5.83
C GLY A 96 -13.84 -6.52 -7.32
N ARG A 97 -13.64 -5.47 -8.10
CA ARG A 97 -13.94 -5.43 -9.54
C ARG A 97 -12.72 -5.78 -10.38
N VAL A 98 -12.88 -6.69 -11.33
CA VAL A 98 -11.83 -7.01 -12.33
C VAL A 98 -11.62 -5.82 -13.27
N VAL A 99 -10.39 -5.30 -13.29
CA VAL A 99 -9.95 -4.15 -14.09
C VAL A 99 -8.79 -4.47 -15.03
N SER A 100 -8.20 -5.66 -14.95
CA SER A 100 -7.16 -6.09 -15.88
C SER A 100 -7.10 -7.60 -16.04
N LEU A 101 -6.55 -8.04 -17.17
CA LEU A 101 -6.27 -9.42 -17.53
C LEU A 101 -4.86 -9.52 -18.13
N GLY A 102 -4.02 -10.38 -17.56
CA GLY A 102 -2.76 -10.80 -18.14
C GLY A 102 -2.81 -12.29 -18.45
N THR A 103 -2.38 -12.71 -19.62
CA THR A 103 -2.30 -14.13 -20.00
C THR A 103 -0.89 -14.52 -20.40
N CYS A 104 -0.48 -15.74 -20.08
CA CYS A 104 0.77 -16.35 -20.48
C CYS A 104 0.49 -17.76 -21.03
N ALA A 105 0.69 -17.97 -22.33
CA ALA A 105 0.38 -19.24 -23.00
C ALA A 105 1.66 -19.93 -23.50
N LEU A 106 1.83 -21.22 -23.21
CA LEU A 106 2.99 -21.97 -23.69
C LEU A 106 2.93 -22.19 -25.21
N LEU A 107 3.99 -21.79 -25.90
CA LEU A 107 4.16 -22.04 -27.32
C LEU A 107 4.84 -23.41 -27.58
N PRO A 108 4.62 -24.03 -28.77
CA PRO A 108 5.21 -25.33 -29.11
C PRO A 108 6.74 -25.36 -29.09
N ASP A 109 7.39 -24.22 -29.31
CA ASP A 109 8.85 -24.05 -29.34
C ASP A 109 9.47 -23.88 -27.94
N GLY A 110 8.66 -23.91 -26.88
CA GLY A 110 9.10 -23.79 -25.48
C GLY A 110 9.16 -22.37 -24.94
N ARG A 111 8.87 -21.35 -25.77
CA ARG A 111 8.65 -19.97 -25.30
C ARG A 111 7.23 -19.83 -24.74
N ALA A 112 6.94 -18.74 -24.04
CA ALA A 112 5.57 -18.42 -23.64
C ALA A 112 5.15 -17.04 -24.15
N GLU A 113 3.97 -16.97 -24.74
CA GLU A 113 3.38 -15.73 -25.22
C GLU A 113 2.67 -14.99 -24.08
N VAL A 114 3.00 -13.71 -23.89
CA VAL A 114 2.34 -12.86 -22.89
C VAL A 114 1.55 -11.73 -23.54
N ALA A 115 0.37 -11.45 -23.00
CA ALA A 115 -0.43 -10.34 -23.46
C ALA A 115 -1.42 -9.83 -22.41
N PHE A 116 -1.78 -8.54 -22.50
CA PHE A 116 -2.34 -7.78 -21.39
C PHE A 116 -3.48 -6.85 -21.85
N LEU A 117 -4.58 -6.89 -21.12
CA LEU A 117 -5.66 -5.92 -21.21
C LEU A 117 -5.81 -5.21 -19.86
N VAL A 118 -5.88 -3.88 -19.87
CA VAL A 118 -6.11 -3.06 -18.69
C VAL A 118 -7.22 -2.08 -19.00
N ASP A 119 -8.13 -1.91 -18.05
CA ASP A 119 -9.21 -0.92 -18.10
C ASP A 119 -8.66 0.50 -18.31
N ASP A 120 -9.34 1.32 -19.11
CA ASP A 120 -8.82 2.63 -19.51
C ASP A 120 -8.63 3.57 -18.31
N GLU A 121 -9.53 3.51 -17.31
CA GLU A 121 -9.43 4.27 -16.05
C GLU A 121 -8.26 3.82 -15.16
N HIS A 122 -7.70 2.64 -15.43
CA HIS A 122 -6.64 2.02 -14.65
C HIS A 122 -5.32 1.88 -15.43
N CYS A 123 -5.28 2.39 -16.66
CA CYS A 123 -4.07 2.46 -17.46
C CYS A 123 -3.06 3.45 -16.86
N GLY A 124 -1.77 3.12 -16.98
CA GLY A 124 -0.69 3.94 -16.40
C GLY A 124 -0.50 3.79 -14.89
N LEU A 125 -1.32 2.97 -14.21
CA LEU A 125 -1.24 2.77 -12.76
C LEU A 125 -0.27 1.68 -12.30
N GLY A 126 0.40 1.00 -13.25
CA GLY A 126 1.38 -0.06 -12.98
C GLY A 126 0.84 -1.49 -13.12
N LEU A 127 -0.46 -1.69 -13.34
CA LEU A 127 -1.07 -3.04 -13.45
C LEU A 127 -0.42 -3.93 -14.51
N GLY A 128 -0.13 -3.40 -15.71
CA GLY A 128 0.51 -4.19 -16.77
C GLY A 128 1.92 -4.66 -16.42
N THR A 129 2.70 -3.81 -15.75
CA THR A 129 4.02 -4.16 -15.20
C THR A 129 3.88 -5.26 -14.15
N LEU A 130 2.98 -5.09 -13.18
CA LEU A 130 2.78 -6.06 -12.10
C LEU A 130 2.36 -7.43 -12.67
N LEU A 131 1.41 -7.45 -13.61
CA LEU A 131 1.01 -8.69 -14.29
C LEU A 131 2.19 -9.36 -15.01
N LEU A 132 3.04 -8.59 -15.70
CA LEU A 132 4.21 -9.12 -16.39
C LEU A 132 5.25 -9.69 -15.42
N GLU A 133 5.54 -9.02 -14.29
CA GLU A 133 6.46 -9.53 -13.26
C GLU A 133 5.96 -10.87 -12.69
N GLN A 134 4.67 -10.94 -12.40
CA GLN A 134 4.02 -12.14 -11.85
C GLN A 134 4.02 -13.30 -12.86
N LEU A 135 3.62 -13.03 -14.11
CA LEU A 135 3.65 -14.04 -15.18
C LEU A 135 5.07 -14.50 -15.49
N ALA A 136 6.06 -13.61 -15.51
CA ALA A 136 7.46 -13.99 -15.72
C ALA A 136 7.99 -14.88 -14.60
N ARG A 137 7.63 -14.58 -13.35
CA ARG A 137 7.96 -15.41 -12.19
C ARG A 137 7.34 -16.80 -12.30
N HIS A 138 6.03 -16.89 -12.57
CA HIS A 138 5.35 -18.18 -12.70
C HIS A 138 5.86 -19.00 -13.89
N ALA A 139 6.16 -18.34 -15.02
CA ALA A 139 6.75 -18.98 -16.18
C ALA A 139 8.14 -19.57 -15.84
N ARG A 140 8.97 -18.83 -15.09
CA ARG A 140 10.29 -19.30 -14.62
C ARG A 140 10.17 -20.51 -13.69
N GLU A 141 9.24 -20.47 -12.73
CA GLU A 141 8.98 -21.60 -11.82
C GLU A 141 8.59 -22.88 -12.58
N ARG A 142 8.05 -22.74 -13.80
CA ARG A 142 7.70 -23.85 -14.71
C ARG A 142 8.80 -24.17 -15.73
N GLY A 143 9.99 -23.60 -15.60
CA GLY A 143 11.13 -23.86 -16.47
C GLY A 143 11.12 -23.10 -17.80
N VAL A 144 10.31 -22.06 -17.95
CA VAL A 144 10.30 -21.20 -19.15
C VAL A 144 11.35 -20.11 -18.99
N ALA A 145 12.30 -20.06 -19.92
CA ALA A 145 13.39 -19.08 -19.90
C ALA A 145 13.11 -17.80 -20.72
N ARG A 146 12.10 -17.84 -21.60
CA ARG A 146 11.82 -16.80 -22.60
C ARG A 146 10.33 -16.52 -22.72
N LEU A 147 9.98 -15.24 -22.67
CA LEU A 147 8.66 -14.75 -23.00
C LEU A 147 8.68 -14.04 -24.35
N VAL A 148 7.57 -14.08 -25.06
CA VAL A 148 7.36 -13.36 -26.32
C VAL A 148 6.11 -12.52 -26.17
N ALA A 149 6.16 -11.27 -26.63
CA ALA A 149 5.01 -10.40 -26.72
C ALA A 149 4.91 -9.84 -28.13
N GLU A 150 3.73 -9.95 -28.74
CA GLU A 150 3.41 -9.26 -29.97
C GLU A 150 2.65 -7.97 -29.65
N VAL A 151 3.18 -6.85 -30.13
CA VAL A 151 2.68 -5.53 -29.77
C VAL A 151 2.58 -4.68 -31.03
N LEU A 152 1.43 -4.04 -31.28
CA LEU A 152 1.32 -3.06 -32.35
C LEU A 152 2.38 -1.96 -32.21
N ALA A 153 3.02 -1.57 -33.32
CA ALA A 153 4.12 -0.60 -33.30
C ALA A 153 3.74 0.77 -32.73
N ASP A 154 2.46 1.14 -32.78
CA ASP A 154 1.91 2.36 -32.20
C ASP A 154 1.63 2.27 -30.69
N ASN A 155 1.72 1.08 -30.08
CA ASN A 155 1.50 0.86 -28.66
C ASN A 155 2.77 1.13 -27.83
N ALA A 156 3.23 2.39 -27.89
CA ALA A 156 4.37 2.88 -27.12
C ALA A 156 4.24 2.64 -25.59
N PRO A 157 3.05 2.68 -24.96
CA PRO A 157 2.90 2.31 -23.55
C PRO A 157 3.30 0.86 -23.26
N MET A 158 2.82 -0.12 -24.05
CA MET A 158 3.14 -1.53 -23.82
C MET A 158 4.63 -1.84 -24.09
N LEU A 159 5.21 -1.23 -25.12
CA LEU A 159 6.65 -1.38 -25.41
C LEU A 159 7.53 -0.88 -24.25
N ARG A 160 7.12 0.20 -23.57
CA ARG A 160 7.78 0.67 -22.35
C ARG A 160 7.63 -0.32 -21.20
N VAL A 161 6.42 -0.85 -20.97
CA VAL A 161 6.20 -1.91 -19.95
C VAL A 161 7.14 -3.09 -20.16
N LEU A 162 7.27 -3.60 -21.38
CA LEU A 162 8.17 -4.72 -21.68
C LEU A 162 9.64 -4.39 -21.40
N ALA A 163 10.11 -3.21 -21.84
CA ALA A 163 11.49 -2.79 -21.67
C ALA A 163 11.86 -2.48 -20.21
N ASP A 164 10.93 -1.91 -19.44
CA ASP A 164 11.19 -1.51 -18.05
C ASP A 164 11.18 -2.70 -17.10
N THR A 165 10.40 -3.75 -17.43
CA THR A 165 10.07 -4.84 -16.51
C THR A 165 10.96 -6.07 -16.68
N ALA A 166 11.38 -6.38 -17.91
CA ALA A 166 12.21 -7.55 -18.18
C ALA A 166 13.33 -7.23 -19.15
N ARG A 167 14.38 -8.04 -19.16
CA ARG A 167 15.51 -7.85 -20.08
C ARG A 167 15.11 -8.29 -21.48
N VAL A 168 15.06 -7.33 -22.41
CA VAL A 168 14.83 -7.58 -23.83
C VAL A 168 16.06 -8.26 -24.44
N VAL A 169 15.84 -9.40 -25.10
CA VAL A 169 16.89 -10.17 -25.80
C VAL A 169 16.73 -10.17 -27.31
N GLY A 170 15.53 -9.86 -27.80
CA GLY A 170 15.25 -9.80 -29.23
C GLY A 170 14.11 -8.84 -29.51
N ARG A 171 14.17 -8.20 -30.68
CA ARG A 171 13.10 -7.37 -31.21
C ARG A 171 13.04 -7.52 -32.72
N ALA A 172 11.88 -7.85 -33.25
CA ALA A 172 11.60 -7.90 -34.68
C ALA A 172 10.36 -7.06 -35.00
N VAL A 173 10.28 -6.55 -36.23
CA VAL A 173 9.11 -5.79 -36.70
C VAL A 173 8.65 -6.40 -38.02
N THR A 174 7.39 -6.81 -38.07
CA THR A 174 6.76 -7.42 -39.25
C THR A 174 5.34 -6.87 -39.36
N ASP A 175 4.98 -6.30 -40.51
CA ASP A 175 3.62 -5.82 -40.81
C ASP A 175 2.98 -4.92 -39.72
N GLY A 176 3.78 -4.01 -39.14
CA GLY A 176 3.32 -3.09 -38.09
C GLY A 176 3.18 -3.72 -36.70
N VAL A 177 3.55 -4.99 -36.55
CA VAL A 177 3.65 -5.70 -35.27
C VAL A 177 5.11 -5.78 -34.85
N VAL A 178 5.38 -5.42 -33.59
CA VAL A 178 6.67 -5.55 -32.94
C VAL A 178 6.63 -6.81 -32.07
N THR A 179 7.41 -7.81 -32.46
CA THR A 179 7.63 -9.00 -31.63
C THR A 179 8.81 -8.71 -30.70
N VAL A 180 8.58 -8.76 -29.39
CA VAL A 180 9.59 -8.54 -28.35
C VAL A 180 9.84 -9.85 -27.62
N GLU A 181 11.09 -10.27 -27.56
CA GLU A 181 11.52 -11.42 -26.77
C GLU A 181 12.20 -10.96 -25.48
N LEU A 182 11.74 -11.49 -24.35
CA LEU A 182 12.18 -11.14 -23.00
C LEU A 182 12.74 -12.38 -22.28
N THR A 183 13.70 -12.17 -21.38
CA THR A 183 14.07 -13.22 -20.42
C THR A 183 13.16 -13.21 -19.20
N THR A 184 12.84 -14.39 -18.67
CA THR A 184 12.13 -14.50 -17.38
C THR A 184 13.02 -14.18 -16.18
N GLU A 185 14.36 -14.18 -16.36
CA GLU A 185 15.29 -13.61 -15.40
C GLU A 185 15.28 -12.08 -15.50
N ALA A 186 15.01 -11.41 -14.37
CA ALA A 186 15.22 -9.98 -14.25
C ALA A 186 16.74 -9.69 -14.22
N GLY A 187 17.18 -8.69 -14.98
CA GLY A 187 18.54 -8.16 -14.82
C GLY A 187 18.61 -7.19 -13.64
N PRO A 188 19.80 -6.89 -13.09
CA PRO A 188 19.94 -6.00 -11.92
C PRO A 188 19.28 -4.62 -12.10
N ALA A 189 19.31 -4.08 -13.32
CA ALA A 189 18.67 -2.79 -13.62
C ALA A 189 17.13 -2.85 -13.60
N ALA A 190 16.53 -4.01 -13.92
CA ALA A 190 15.08 -4.19 -13.83
C ALA A 190 14.65 -4.30 -12.36
N GLU A 191 15.42 -5.01 -11.54
CA GLU A 191 15.18 -5.12 -10.08
C GLU A 191 15.18 -3.74 -9.42
N VAL A 192 16.19 -2.90 -9.70
CA VAL A 192 16.24 -1.52 -9.16
C VAL A 192 15.03 -0.68 -9.57
N ARG A 193 14.50 -0.86 -10.79
CA ARG A 193 13.29 -0.15 -11.24
C ARG A 193 12.04 -0.69 -10.57
N THR A 194 11.92 -2.00 -10.37
CA THR A 194 10.83 -2.61 -9.61
C THR A 194 10.83 -2.08 -8.18
N ASP A 195 11.97 -2.11 -7.51
CA ASP A 195 12.14 -1.57 -6.14
C ASP A 195 11.73 -0.09 -6.05
N ALA A 196 12.16 0.74 -7.01
CA ALA A 196 11.81 2.16 -7.02
C ALA A 196 10.31 2.40 -7.29
N ARG A 197 9.66 1.56 -8.11
CA ARG A 197 8.22 1.63 -8.38
C ARG A 197 7.41 1.19 -7.17
N GLU A 198 7.79 0.09 -6.54
CA GLU A 198 7.17 -0.43 -5.32
C GLU A 198 7.20 0.62 -4.21
N CYS A 199 8.39 1.15 -3.90
CA CYS A 199 8.58 2.23 -2.92
C CYS A 199 7.75 3.48 -3.24
N ARG A 200 7.70 3.89 -4.52
CA ARG A 200 6.90 5.05 -4.93
C ARG A 200 5.40 4.80 -4.79
N ALA A 201 4.93 3.61 -5.15
CA ALA A 201 3.51 3.26 -5.03
C ALA A 201 3.07 3.25 -3.57
N GLU A 202 3.85 2.63 -2.68
CA GLU A 202 3.63 2.65 -1.23
C GLU A 202 3.58 4.08 -0.70
N ALA A 203 4.57 4.91 -1.03
CA ALA A 203 4.60 6.32 -0.67
C ALA A 203 3.37 7.11 -1.18
N CYS A 204 2.93 6.84 -2.40
CA CYS A 204 1.74 7.47 -2.99
C CYS A 204 0.45 7.04 -2.29
N SER A 205 0.34 5.79 -1.81
CA SER A 205 -0.84 5.35 -1.03
C SER A 205 -1.01 6.08 0.28
N LEU A 206 0.09 6.56 0.86
CA LEU A 206 0.07 7.33 2.09
C LEU A 206 -0.05 8.83 1.87
N ARG A 207 -0.29 9.31 0.64
CA ARG A 207 -0.38 10.75 0.35
C ARG A 207 -1.47 11.44 1.19
N ALA A 208 -2.64 10.83 1.26
CA ALA A 208 -3.78 11.35 2.03
C ALA A 208 -3.49 11.36 3.54
N LEU A 209 -2.75 10.36 4.03
CA LEU A 209 -2.28 10.32 5.41
C LEU A 209 -1.24 11.40 5.69
N ARG A 210 -0.33 11.67 4.75
CA ARG A 210 0.80 12.60 4.95
C ARG A 210 0.40 14.07 4.85
N GLN A 211 -0.59 14.40 4.03
CA GLN A 211 -1.04 15.79 3.83
C GLN A 211 -2.57 15.88 3.72
N PRO A 212 -3.32 15.49 4.76
CA PRO A 212 -4.78 15.57 4.75
C PRO A 212 -5.25 17.03 4.63
N ALA A 213 -6.28 17.26 3.84
CA ALA A 213 -7.01 18.53 3.75
C ALA A 213 -8.39 18.45 4.43
N SER A 214 -8.84 17.25 4.77
CA SER A 214 -10.12 16.99 5.42
C SER A 214 -10.02 15.85 6.44
N VAL A 215 -10.62 16.07 7.62
CA VAL A 215 -10.64 15.10 8.74
C VAL A 215 -12.07 14.90 9.21
N VAL A 216 -12.51 13.64 9.33
CA VAL A 216 -13.79 13.29 9.96
C VAL A 216 -13.52 12.47 11.22
N LEU A 217 -14.02 12.93 12.36
CA LEU A 217 -13.94 12.23 13.64
C LEU A 217 -15.25 11.49 13.88
N VAL A 218 -15.21 10.17 13.98
CA VAL A 218 -16.37 9.32 14.22
C VAL A 218 -16.24 8.67 15.58
N ALA A 219 -17.23 8.87 16.46
CA ALA A 219 -17.25 8.17 17.74
C ALA A 219 -18.66 7.87 18.24
N GLY A 220 -18.75 7.12 19.33
CA GLY A 220 -19.96 7.07 20.14
C GLY A 220 -19.99 8.18 21.20
N PRO A 221 -21.17 8.41 21.82
CA PRO A 221 -21.33 9.43 22.85
C PRO A 221 -20.52 9.13 24.12
N GLU A 222 -20.25 7.87 24.43
CA GLU A 222 -19.46 7.44 25.60
C GLU A 222 -17.97 7.80 25.45
N GLU A 223 -17.50 7.90 24.22
CA GLU A 223 -16.12 8.18 23.84
C GLU A 223 -15.84 9.69 23.63
N SER A 224 -16.79 10.55 24.02
CA SER A 224 -16.73 12.01 23.86
C SER A 224 -15.42 12.64 24.33
N ARG A 225 -14.84 12.16 25.45
CA ARG A 225 -13.57 12.67 25.97
C ARG A 225 -12.39 12.46 25.01
N VAL A 226 -12.35 11.32 24.32
CA VAL A 226 -11.26 11.02 23.38
C VAL A 226 -11.39 11.91 22.14
N VAL A 227 -12.61 12.08 21.63
CA VAL A 227 -12.87 13.00 20.50
C VAL A 227 -12.49 14.43 20.84
N VAL A 228 -12.82 14.91 22.05
CA VAL A 228 -12.40 16.24 22.49
C VAL A 228 -10.89 16.38 22.49
N ARG A 229 -10.12 15.36 22.88
CA ARG A 229 -8.64 15.39 22.77
C ARG A 229 -8.15 15.52 21.33
N HIS A 230 -8.75 14.78 20.39
CA HIS A 230 -8.41 14.95 18.97
C HIS A 230 -8.71 16.37 18.47
N LEU A 231 -9.83 16.96 18.88
CA LEU A 231 -10.20 18.34 18.51
C LEU A 231 -9.26 19.38 19.12
N GLU A 232 -8.87 19.22 20.38
CA GLU A 232 -7.88 20.07 21.05
C GLU A 232 -6.51 19.98 20.35
N ALA A 233 -6.09 18.77 19.96
CA ALA A 233 -4.85 18.57 19.22
C ALA A 233 -4.88 19.23 17.83
N LEU A 234 -5.99 19.08 17.10
CA LEU A 234 -6.21 19.76 15.81
C LEU A 234 -6.13 21.28 15.97
N ALA A 235 -6.78 21.82 17.01
CA ALA A 235 -6.75 23.25 17.33
C ALA A 235 -5.32 23.73 17.62
N ALA A 236 -4.52 22.95 18.37
CA ALA A 236 -3.14 23.28 18.70
C ALA A 236 -2.22 23.37 17.47
N THR A 237 -2.55 22.64 16.40
CA THR A 237 -1.81 22.71 15.13
C THR A 237 -2.28 23.81 14.17
N GLY A 238 -3.42 24.45 14.46
CA GLY A 238 -3.99 25.47 13.57
C GLY A 238 -4.43 24.91 12.22
N PHE A 239 -4.88 23.65 12.17
CA PHE A 239 -5.28 22.99 10.93
C PHE A 239 -6.35 23.79 10.19
N ALA A 240 -6.05 24.20 8.95
CA ALA A 240 -6.94 25.03 8.14
C ALA A 240 -7.92 24.22 7.26
N GLY A 241 -7.80 22.89 7.26
CA GLY A 241 -8.68 22.01 6.50
C GLY A 241 -10.06 21.82 7.13
N SER A 242 -10.95 21.12 6.43
CA SER A 242 -12.31 20.89 6.92
C SER A 242 -12.32 19.80 7.99
N VAL A 243 -12.98 20.07 9.13
CA VAL A 243 -13.16 19.07 10.19
C VAL A 243 -14.64 18.79 10.40
N GLN A 244 -15.01 17.52 10.39
CA GLN A 244 -16.38 17.07 10.69
C GLN A 244 -16.39 16.09 11.86
N VAL A 245 -17.48 16.08 12.62
CA VAL A 245 -17.67 15.19 13.76
C VAL A 245 -18.99 14.43 13.65
N VAL A 246 -18.93 13.11 13.83
CA VAL A 246 -20.08 12.20 13.77
C VAL A 246 -20.25 11.53 15.14
N GLY A 247 -21.48 11.53 15.66
CA GLY A 247 -21.88 10.70 16.81
C GLY A 247 -21.55 11.25 18.20
N VAL A 248 -21.02 12.48 18.30
CA VAL A 248 -20.77 13.16 19.58
C VAL A 248 -21.39 14.56 19.57
N PRO A 249 -22.66 14.70 20.00
CA PRO A 249 -23.36 15.99 20.01
C PRO A 249 -22.64 17.05 20.86
N GLY A 250 -22.49 18.25 20.31
CA GLY A 250 -21.83 19.39 20.96
C GLY A 250 -20.30 19.35 20.95
N ALA A 251 -19.67 18.38 20.28
CA ALA A 251 -18.22 18.31 20.13
C ALA A 251 -17.64 19.41 19.22
N ALA A 252 -18.39 19.92 18.24
CA ALA A 252 -17.88 20.95 17.33
C ALA A 252 -17.46 22.25 18.04
N ARG A 253 -17.96 22.51 19.26
CA ARG A 253 -17.58 23.70 20.04
C ARG A 253 -16.10 23.76 20.44
N TYR A 254 -15.38 22.64 20.43
CA TYR A 254 -13.98 22.56 20.82
C TYR A 254 -13.01 22.95 19.69
N LEU A 255 -13.49 23.09 18.46
CA LEU A 255 -12.68 23.52 17.32
C LEU A 255 -13.49 24.47 16.42
N ARG A 256 -13.03 25.72 16.31
CA ARG A 256 -13.67 26.69 15.42
C ARG A 256 -13.65 26.18 13.97
N GLY A 257 -14.82 26.16 13.33
CA GLY A 257 -14.97 25.70 11.95
C GLY A 257 -15.29 24.19 11.82
N ALA A 258 -15.28 23.43 12.92
CA ALA A 258 -15.76 22.06 12.90
C ALA A 258 -17.28 22.00 12.70
N VAL A 259 -17.75 21.01 11.95
CA VAL A 259 -19.17 20.79 11.65
C VAL A 259 -19.62 19.43 12.17
N GLU A 260 -20.70 19.41 12.95
CA GLU A 260 -21.35 18.15 13.33
C GLU A 260 -22.24 17.65 12.18
N VAL A 261 -22.11 16.37 11.85
CA VAL A 261 -22.92 15.68 10.84
C VAL A 261 -23.63 14.48 11.46
N PRO A 262 -24.86 14.14 11.04
CA PRO A 262 -25.63 13.06 11.67
C PRO A 262 -25.02 11.67 11.47
N SER A 263 -24.43 11.44 10.30
CA SER A 263 -23.82 10.18 9.93
C SER A 263 -22.59 10.40 9.04
N LEU A 264 -21.70 9.40 8.95
CA LEU A 264 -20.54 9.44 8.06
C LEU A 264 -20.97 9.52 6.58
N MET A 265 -22.10 8.93 6.22
CA MET A 265 -22.64 8.97 4.86
C MET A 265 -23.12 10.37 4.44
N GLU A 266 -23.38 11.25 5.40
CA GLU A 266 -23.77 12.65 5.19
C GLU A 266 -22.58 13.62 5.25
N SER A 267 -21.36 13.10 5.41
CA SER A 267 -20.15 13.91 5.31
C SER A 267 -20.01 14.54 3.93
N SER A 268 -19.53 15.79 3.91
CA SER A 268 -19.37 16.53 2.67
C SER A 268 -18.04 16.21 1.99
N GLY A 269 -18.07 15.94 0.68
CA GLY A 269 -16.86 15.68 -0.10
C GLY A 269 -16.28 14.28 0.16
N ARG A 270 -15.01 14.10 -0.18
CA ARG A 270 -14.27 12.85 0.03
C ARG A 270 -13.24 13.07 1.14
N PRO A 271 -13.43 12.51 2.35
CA PRO A 271 -12.49 12.69 3.44
C PRO A 271 -11.11 12.10 3.14
N ASP A 272 -10.05 12.84 3.41
CA ASP A 272 -8.68 12.30 3.32
C ASP A 272 -8.43 11.35 4.51
N LEU A 273 -8.88 11.76 5.69
CA LEU A 273 -8.69 11.05 6.95
C LEU A 273 -9.99 10.88 7.73
N VAL A 274 -10.34 9.64 8.08
CA VAL A 274 -11.41 9.32 9.03
C VAL A 274 -10.78 8.74 10.29
N VAL A 275 -11.00 9.34 11.45
CA VAL A 275 -10.52 8.80 12.74
C VAL A 275 -11.72 8.23 13.48
N VAL A 276 -11.68 6.93 13.80
CA VAL A 276 -12.78 6.24 14.48
C VAL A 276 -12.40 5.82 15.91
N VAL A 277 -13.25 6.20 16.85
CA VAL A 277 -13.19 5.84 18.27
C VAL A 277 -14.53 5.23 18.67
N ALA A 278 -14.67 3.92 18.46
CA ALA A 278 -15.90 3.19 18.73
C ALA A 278 -15.60 1.74 19.13
N PRO A 279 -16.58 0.96 19.62
CA PRO A 279 -16.40 -0.47 19.82
C PRO A 279 -16.06 -1.17 18.50
N ALA A 280 -15.28 -2.26 18.59
CA ALA A 280 -14.75 -2.99 17.44
C ALA A 280 -15.77 -3.35 16.34
N SER A 281 -16.99 -3.73 16.71
CA SER A 281 -18.04 -4.07 15.74
C SER A 281 -18.42 -2.86 14.87
N ARG A 282 -18.52 -1.67 15.49
CA ARG A 282 -18.86 -0.43 14.79
C ARG A 282 -17.69 0.09 13.95
N CYS A 283 -16.44 -0.20 14.35
CA CYS A 283 -15.27 0.15 13.53
C CYS A 283 -15.32 -0.52 12.14
N VAL A 284 -15.74 -1.78 12.05
CA VAL A 284 -15.88 -2.50 10.76
C VAL A 284 -16.92 -1.81 9.87
N GLU A 285 -18.08 -1.47 10.42
CA GLU A 285 -19.14 -0.74 9.71
C GLU A 285 -18.64 0.62 9.20
N VAL A 286 -17.95 1.38 10.06
CA VAL A 286 -17.38 2.69 9.72
C VAL A 286 -16.33 2.58 8.61
N VAL A 287 -15.50 1.53 8.60
CA VAL A 287 -14.51 1.29 7.53
C VAL A 287 -15.21 1.06 6.17
N HIS A 288 -16.29 0.28 6.15
CA HIS A 288 -17.07 0.09 4.91
C HIS A 288 -17.75 1.38 4.46
N ASP A 289 -18.37 2.14 5.37
CA ASP A 289 -19.01 3.40 5.05
C ASP A 289 -18.02 4.46 4.57
N ALA A 290 -16.83 4.52 5.18
CA ALA A 290 -15.72 5.35 4.73
C ALA A 290 -15.33 5.02 3.28
N GLY A 291 -15.26 3.74 2.92
CA GLY A 291 -15.04 3.30 1.53
C GLY A 291 -16.12 3.77 0.56
N LYS A 292 -17.41 3.72 0.96
CA LYS A 292 -18.55 4.16 0.13
C LYS A 292 -18.52 5.65 -0.18
N ILE A 293 -18.16 6.49 0.78
CA ILE A 293 -18.02 7.95 0.56
C ILE A 293 -16.66 8.32 -0.09
N GLY A 294 -15.81 7.33 -0.36
CA GLY A 294 -14.54 7.52 -1.04
C GLY A 294 -13.45 8.10 -0.14
N ALA A 295 -13.50 7.85 1.16
CA ALA A 295 -12.42 8.18 2.06
C ALA A 295 -11.12 7.44 1.67
N GLN A 296 -9.97 8.04 1.91
CA GLN A 296 -8.69 7.46 1.51
C GLN A 296 -8.02 6.67 2.65
N VAL A 297 -8.04 7.23 3.87
CA VAL A 297 -7.39 6.65 5.04
C VAL A 297 -8.33 6.63 6.24
N VAL A 298 -8.34 5.51 6.97
CA VAL A 298 -9.07 5.33 8.23
C VAL A 298 -8.07 5.03 9.34
N VAL A 299 -8.10 5.82 10.42
CA VAL A 299 -7.34 5.59 11.65
C VAL A 299 -8.29 5.00 12.68
N VAL A 300 -8.03 3.76 13.08
CA VAL A 300 -8.83 3.06 14.09
C VAL A 300 -8.10 3.14 15.43
N ALA A 301 -8.60 4.00 16.32
CA ALA A 301 -7.98 4.21 17.63
C ALA A 301 -8.32 3.08 18.62
N SER A 302 -9.53 2.56 18.53
CA SER A 302 -10.01 1.45 19.37
C SER A 302 -9.36 0.11 18.99
N GLY A 303 -9.46 -0.89 19.86
CA GLY A 303 -9.03 -2.24 19.53
C GLY A 303 -7.51 -2.49 19.60
N GLY A 304 -6.79 -1.78 20.47
CA GLY A 304 -5.41 -2.15 20.84
C GLY A 304 -5.35 -3.24 21.91
N ALA A 305 -4.19 -3.84 22.16
CA ALA A 305 -4.02 -4.97 23.09
C ALA A 305 -4.55 -4.75 24.53
N ALA A 306 -4.74 -3.48 24.92
CA ALA A 306 -5.31 -3.10 26.22
C ALA A 306 -6.85 -3.00 26.24
N ASP A 307 -7.54 -3.23 25.11
CA ASP A 307 -9.00 -3.19 25.01
C ASP A 307 -9.61 -4.54 25.42
N PRO A 308 -10.24 -4.64 26.60
CA PRO A 308 -10.79 -5.89 27.13
C PRO A 308 -12.01 -6.40 26.34
N GLY A 309 -12.58 -5.61 25.42
CA GLY A 309 -13.70 -5.98 24.57
C GLY A 309 -13.30 -6.70 23.26
N LEU A 310 -12.00 -6.80 22.97
CA LEU A 310 -11.51 -7.41 21.74
C LEU A 310 -11.72 -8.92 21.73
N ARG A 311 -12.50 -9.37 20.74
CA ARG A 311 -12.54 -10.78 20.36
C ARG A 311 -11.29 -11.11 19.53
N HIS A 312 -10.77 -12.31 19.69
CA HIS A 312 -9.80 -12.89 18.74
C HIS A 312 -10.31 -12.71 17.31
N GLY A 313 -9.45 -12.30 16.37
CA GLY A 313 -9.84 -12.10 14.97
C GLY A 313 -10.31 -10.68 14.61
N THR A 314 -10.43 -9.76 15.57
CA THR A 314 -10.97 -8.40 15.28
C THR A 314 -10.04 -7.59 14.39
N ALA A 315 -8.73 -7.68 14.62
CA ALA A 315 -7.73 -6.94 13.86
C ALA A 315 -7.71 -7.43 12.40
N GLU A 316 -7.76 -8.76 12.22
CA GLU A 316 -7.85 -9.42 10.92
C GLU A 316 -9.11 -8.99 10.16
N ARG A 317 -10.28 -9.01 10.81
CA ARG A 317 -11.54 -8.55 10.21
C ARG A 317 -11.52 -7.07 9.78
N LEU A 318 -10.84 -6.20 10.54
CA LEU A 318 -10.67 -4.80 10.16
C LEU A 318 -9.74 -4.65 8.96
N GLY A 319 -8.68 -5.45 8.89
CA GLY A 319 -7.80 -5.51 7.70
C GLY A 319 -8.55 -5.98 6.45
N GLU A 320 -9.38 -7.01 6.58
CA GLU A 320 -10.26 -7.51 5.52
C GLU A 320 -11.25 -6.42 5.07
N ALA A 321 -11.95 -5.78 6.03
CA ALA A 321 -12.90 -4.72 5.73
C ALA A 321 -12.25 -3.53 5.01
N ALA A 322 -11.03 -3.13 5.41
CA ALA A 322 -10.28 -2.06 4.76
C ALA A 322 -9.92 -2.42 3.31
N ARG A 323 -9.50 -3.67 3.08
CA ARG A 323 -9.19 -4.20 1.75
C ARG A 323 -10.42 -4.21 0.85
N GLU A 324 -11.57 -4.68 1.35
CA GLU A 324 -12.84 -4.69 0.62
C GLU A 324 -13.35 -3.27 0.31
N ALA A 325 -13.25 -2.36 1.28
CA ALA A 325 -13.62 -0.96 1.13
C ALA A 325 -12.66 -0.17 0.21
N GLY A 326 -11.45 -0.69 -0.02
CA GLY A 326 -10.41 -0.03 -0.80
C GLY A 326 -9.90 1.25 -0.13
N VAL A 327 -9.79 1.23 1.20
CA VAL A 327 -9.22 2.31 2.02
C VAL A 327 -7.92 1.83 2.68
N ARG A 328 -7.03 2.75 3.02
CA ARG A 328 -5.85 2.43 3.86
C ARG A 328 -6.23 2.51 5.33
N LEU A 329 -5.72 1.60 6.16
CA LEU A 329 -6.05 1.52 7.58
C LEU A 329 -4.81 1.64 8.46
N VAL A 330 -4.83 2.59 9.39
CA VAL A 330 -3.85 2.73 10.47
C VAL A 330 -4.48 2.22 11.77
N GLY A 331 -3.81 1.32 12.47
CA GLY A 331 -4.37 0.61 13.63
C GLY A 331 -4.76 -0.84 13.30
N PRO A 332 -5.74 -1.44 14.01
CA PRO A 332 -6.43 -0.89 15.19
C PRO A 332 -5.50 -0.65 16.38
N GLY A 333 -6.00 0.04 17.42
CA GLY A 333 -5.22 0.39 18.60
C GLY A 333 -4.27 1.56 18.41
N SER A 334 -4.55 2.43 17.44
CA SER A 334 -3.73 3.61 17.15
C SER A 334 -3.93 4.71 18.21
N LEU A 335 -2.86 5.38 18.63
CA LEU A 335 -2.97 6.65 19.35
C LEU A 335 -3.51 7.78 18.46
N GLY A 336 -3.33 7.65 17.14
CA GLY A 336 -3.55 8.69 16.13
C GLY A 336 -2.26 9.12 15.44
N VAL A 337 -2.30 10.32 14.84
CA VAL A 337 -1.27 10.80 13.91
C VAL A 337 -0.93 12.28 14.13
N VAL A 338 0.31 12.66 13.80
CA VAL A 338 0.75 14.06 13.62
C VAL A 338 1.46 14.16 12.28
N VAL A 339 0.87 14.82 11.30
CA VAL A 339 1.29 14.76 9.89
C VAL A 339 1.10 16.11 9.21
N GLY A 340 1.66 16.25 8.01
CA GLY A 340 1.55 17.46 7.21
C GLY A 340 2.47 18.60 7.68
N ALA A 341 2.39 19.71 6.96
CA ALA A 341 3.23 20.88 7.17
C ALA A 341 2.44 22.17 6.93
N GLY A 342 2.91 23.27 7.52
CA GLY A 342 2.26 24.58 7.41
C GLY A 342 0.79 24.53 7.83
N GLU A 343 -0.08 25.16 7.02
CA GLU A 343 -1.53 25.22 7.26
C GLU A 343 -2.25 23.86 7.17
N ARG A 344 -1.59 22.85 6.57
CA ARG A 344 -2.09 21.47 6.47
C ARG A 344 -1.50 20.54 7.52
N ARG A 345 -0.86 21.09 8.55
CA ARG A 345 -0.38 20.30 9.69
C ARG A 345 -1.59 19.85 10.52
N VAL A 346 -1.68 18.55 10.74
CA VAL A 346 -2.75 17.88 11.50
C VAL A 346 -2.14 17.16 12.67
N ALA A 347 -2.63 17.43 13.88
CA ALA A 347 -2.49 16.52 15.01
C ALA A 347 -3.87 15.94 15.34
N ALA A 348 -4.10 14.69 14.94
CA ALA A 348 -5.31 13.94 15.23
C ALA A 348 -4.94 12.73 16.08
N HIS A 349 -4.59 12.96 17.34
CA HIS A 349 -4.24 11.92 18.30
C HIS A 349 -4.82 12.19 19.70
N ALA A 350 -4.93 11.14 20.51
CA ALA A 350 -5.42 11.22 21.89
C ALA A 350 -4.28 11.36 22.94
N GLY A 351 -3.06 11.64 22.47
CA GLY A 351 -1.87 11.79 23.30
C GLY A 351 -1.83 13.08 24.12
N ALA A 352 -0.96 13.12 25.13
CA ALA A 352 -0.91 14.22 26.10
C ALA A 352 -0.23 15.50 25.57
N SER A 353 0.62 15.38 24.55
CA SER A 353 1.45 16.48 24.04
C SER A 353 1.37 16.55 22.52
N VAL A 354 1.23 17.77 21.98
CA VAL A 354 1.35 18.05 20.55
C VAL A 354 2.76 18.60 20.29
N PRO A 355 3.66 17.86 19.63
CA PRO A 355 5.01 18.36 19.38
C PRO A 355 4.98 19.51 18.37
N GLY A 356 5.99 20.38 18.42
CA GLY A 356 6.23 21.39 17.39
C GLY A 356 6.58 20.76 16.04
N ALA A 357 6.56 21.56 14.98
CA ALA A 357 7.04 21.12 13.66
C ALA A 357 8.58 20.95 13.66
N GLY A 358 9.08 19.96 12.95
CA GLY A 358 10.52 19.73 12.80
C GLY A 358 10.79 18.54 11.88
N GLY A 359 11.97 17.92 11.99
CA GLY A 359 12.43 16.93 11.02
C GLY A 359 12.39 15.48 11.46
N LEU A 360 11.74 15.16 12.58
CA LEU A 360 11.62 13.78 13.07
C LEU A 360 10.42 13.08 12.41
N GLY A 361 10.68 11.95 11.75
CA GLY A 361 9.68 10.95 11.39
C GLY A 361 9.65 9.87 12.48
N LEU A 362 8.49 9.57 13.06
CA LEU A 362 8.31 8.62 14.15
C LEU A 362 7.14 7.67 13.87
N ALA A 363 7.41 6.37 13.82
CA ALA A 363 6.38 5.33 13.71
C ALA A 363 6.46 4.41 14.91
N ALA A 364 5.32 4.05 15.49
CA ALA A 364 5.28 3.10 16.60
C ALA A 364 4.06 2.19 16.52
N GLU A 365 4.28 0.88 16.54
CA GLU A 365 3.22 -0.13 16.64
C GLU A 365 2.55 -0.07 18.03
N SER A 366 3.33 0.14 19.09
CA SER A 366 2.80 0.36 20.43
C SER A 366 2.36 1.81 20.65
N ALA A 367 1.06 2.02 20.90
CA ALA A 367 0.51 3.34 21.26
C ALA A 367 1.13 3.92 22.54
N VAL A 368 1.51 3.08 23.50
CA VAL A 368 2.17 3.49 24.75
C VAL A 368 3.58 4.03 24.45
N VAL A 369 4.36 3.28 23.67
CA VAL A 369 5.71 3.71 23.27
C VAL A 369 5.63 4.96 22.40
N GLY A 370 4.70 5.01 21.45
CA GLY A 370 4.47 6.20 20.62
C GLY A 370 4.11 7.43 21.44
N ASN A 371 3.21 7.31 22.41
CA ASN A 371 2.84 8.43 23.29
C ASN A 371 4.02 8.91 24.15
N LEU A 372 4.83 7.98 24.68
CA LEU A 372 6.02 8.33 25.46
C LEU A 372 7.06 9.05 24.58
N ALA A 373 7.38 8.49 23.41
CA ALA A 373 8.33 9.08 22.47
C ALA A 373 7.89 10.50 22.04
N LEU A 374 6.59 10.69 21.76
CA LEU A 374 6.01 11.98 21.41
C LEU A 374 6.11 12.99 22.57
N GLY A 375 5.85 12.53 23.79
CA GLY A 375 5.97 13.34 25.00
C GLY A 375 7.41 13.78 25.30
N LEU A 376 8.36 12.86 25.17
CA LEU A 376 9.79 13.15 25.33
C LEU A 376 10.30 14.09 24.23
N ALA A 377 9.91 13.86 22.97
CA ALA A 377 10.24 14.76 21.87
C ALA A 377 9.71 16.18 22.12
N ALA A 378 8.46 16.30 22.58
CA ALA A 378 7.89 17.61 22.93
C ALA A 378 8.61 18.27 24.11
N ARG A 379 8.96 17.50 25.16
CA ARG A 379 9.71 17.98 26.33
C ARG A 379 11.09 18.50 25.94
N ASP A 380 11.77 17.81 25.03
CA ASP A 380 13.15 18.08 24.66
C ASP A 380 13.27 19.04 23.45
N GLY A 381 12.13 19.60 23.01
CA GLY A 381 12.04 20.56 21.92
C GLY A 381 12.33 19.98 20.54
N LEU A 382 12.19 18.66 20.37
CA LEU A 382 12.37 17.98 19.10
C LEU A 382 11.10 18.07 18.26
N GLY A 383 11.17 18.84 17.18
CA GLY A 383 10.05 19.00 16.28
C GLY A 383 9.81 17.74 15.42
N VAL A 384 8.54 17.40 15.24
CA VAL A 384 8.06 16.21 14.52
C VAL A 384 7.42 16.63 13.20
N ALA A 385 7.92 16.05 12.11
CA ALA A 385 7.37 16.16 10.76
C ALA A 385 6.21 15.17 10.54
N SER A 386 6.42 13.93 10.97
CA SER A 386 5.48 12.84 10.77
C SER A 386 5.50 11.92 11.98
N PHE A 387 4.36 11.71 12.61
CA PHE A 387 4.14 10.71 13.64
C PHE A 387 2.92 9.88 13.26
N VAL A 388 3.09 8.56 13.27
CA VAL A 388 2.00 7.62 13.02
C VAL A 388 2.08 6.50 14.06
N SER A 389 1.04 6.40 14.90
CA SER A 389 0.86 5.24 15.75
C SER A 389 0.18 4.14 14.95
N LEU A 390 0.94 3.11 14.57
CA LEU A 390 0.51 2.03 13.67
C LEU A 390 -0.45 1.05 14.34
N GLY A 391 -0.42 0.94 15.68
CA GLY A 391 -1.20 -0.05 16.40
C GLY A 391 -0.84 -1.47 15.95
N ALA A 392 -1.85 -2.30 15.71
CA ALA A 392 -1.67 -3.68 15.23
C ALA A 392 -1.15 -3.79 13.77
N ALA A 393 -1.02 -2.67 13.04
CA ALA A 393 -0.41 -2.62 11.70
C ALA A 393 -1.00 -3.64 10.69
N VAL A 394 -2.31 -3.85 10.73
CA VAL A 394 -2.96 -4.87 9.86
C VAL A 394 -2.98 -4.48 8.39
N ASP A 395 -2.84 -3.20 8.09
CA ASP A 395 -2.77 -2.67 6.73
C ASP A 395 -1.55 -1.76 6.51
N VAL A 396 -1.58 -0.53 7.04
CA VAL A 396 -0.42 0.37 6.97
C VAL A 396 0.64 -0.10 7.96
N THR A 397 1.87 -0.29 7.48
CA THR A 397 3.00 -0.78 8.28
C THR A 397 4.14 0.24 8.38
N ALA A 398 5.18 -0.10 9.15
CA ALA A 398 6.39 0.71 9.23
C ALA A 398 7.15 0.72 7.90
N GLU A 399 7.11 -0.37 7.13
CA GLU A 399 7.66 -0.45 5.77
C GLU A 399 7.03 0.61 4.85
N ASP A 400 5.70 0.76 4.85
CA ASP A 400 5.03 1.79 4.04
C ASP A 400 5.51 3.20 4.40
N LEU A 401 5.74 3.46 5.70
CA LEU A 401 6.25 4.76 6.17
C LEU A 401 7.71 4.99 5.80
N LEU A 402 8.56 3.95 5.87
CA LEU A 402 9.94 4.04 5.39
C LEU A 402 9.99 4.33 3.89
N ALA A 403 9.13 3.69 3.10
CA ALA A 403 9.00 3.99 1.67
C ALA A 403 8.58 5.45 1.44
N ALA A 404 7.63 5.95 2.23
CA ALA A 404 7.17 7.33 2.13
C ALA A 404 8.21 8.37 2.59
N TRP A 405 9.05 8.03 3.57
CA TRP A 405 10.07 8.91 4.13
C TRP A 405 11.41 8.87 3.40
N SER A 406 11.71 7.79 2.67
CA SER A 406 13.01 7.59 1.99
C SER A 406 13.41 8.78 1.11
N ASP A 407 12.42 9.37 0.42
CA ASP A 407 12.61 10.49 -0.50
C ASP A 407 11.94 11.80 0.01
N ASP A 408 11.57 11.85 1.29
CA ASP A 408 10.89 13.01 1.89
C ASP A 408 11.91 14.01 2.49
N PRO A 409 12.07 15.21 1.91
CA PRO A 409 13.04 16.18 2.42
C PRO A 409 12.69 16.72 3.82
N ASP A 410 11.44 16.61 4.26
CA ASP A 410 11.03 17.06 5.60
C ASP A 410 11.48 16.07 6.69
N ILE A 411 11.79 14.82 6.33
CA ILE A 411 12.24 13.79 7.25
C ILE A 411 13.76 13.76 7.30
N ARG A 412 14.33 14.37 8.34
CA ARG A 412 15.78 14.45 8.55
C ARG A 412 16.34 13.30 9.37
N VAL A 413 15.50 12.69 10.21
CA VAL A 413 15.76 11.47 10.99
C VAL A 413 14.47 10.66 11.01
N ALA A 414 14.55 9.37 10.68
CA ALA A 414 13.45 8.42 10.78
C ALA A 414 13.65 7.55 12.02
N ALA A 415 12.59 7.31 12.77
CA ALA A 415 12.59 6.47 13.96
C ALA A 415 11.38 5.53 13.91
N ILE A 416 11.62 4.22 14.03
CA ILE A 416 10.58 3.20 13.99
C ILE A 416 10.66 2.29 15.21
N GLN A 417 9.52 2.06 15.87
CA GLN A 417 9.36 0.97 16.81
C GLN A 417 8.61 -0.18 16.14
N LEU A 418 9.25 -1.36 16.09
CA LEU A 418 8.78 -2.53 15.35
C LEU A 418 8.42 -3.69 16.28
N ASP A 419 7.23 -4.24 16.15
CA ASP A 419 6.81 -5.51 16.76
C ASP A 419 6.57 -6.59 15.71
N THR A 420 6.12 -6.18 14.52
CA THR A 420 5.78 -7.07 13.43
C THR A 420 6.60 -6.74 12.20
N VAL A 421 6.81 -7.73 11.34
CA VAL A 421 7.48 -7.57 10.05
C VAL A 421 6.72 -8.41 9.03
N ARG A 422 6.17 -7.76 8.01
CA ARG A 422 5.36 -8.43 6.99
C ARG A 422 6.26 -9.15 5.99
N ASP A 423 7.26 -8.43 5.47
CA ASP A 423 8.27 -8.97 4.57
C ASP A 423 9.68 -8.51 5.01
N ARG A 424 10.47 -9.48 5.47
CA ARG A 424 11.84 -9.25 5.96
C ARG A 424 12.78 -8.72 4.88
N ARG A 425 12.62 -9.18 3.64
CA ARG A 425 13.46 -8.74 2.51
C ARG A 425 13.08 -7.32 2.14
N HIS A 426 11.78 -7.03 2.09
CA HIS A 426 11.28 -5.68 1.84
C HIS A 426 11.77 -4.67 2.87
N LEU A 427 11.61 -4.98 4.16
CA LEU A 427 12.10 -4.14 5.26
C LEU A 427 13.59 -3.84 5.13
N LEU A 428 14.42 -4.86 4.84
CA LEU A 428 15.87 -4.67 4.67
C LEU A 428 16.21 -3.83 3.43
N ARG A 429 15.47 -3.97 2.33
CA ARG A 429 15.63 -3.12 1.13
C ARG A 429 15.31 -1.67 1.46
N LEU A 430 14.17 -1.41 2.10
CA LEU A 430 13.74 -0.07 2.50
C LEU A 430 14.67 0.57 3.52
N ALA A 431 15.14 -0.20 4.51
CA ALA A 431 16.12 0.30 5.48
C ALA A 431 17.41 0.74 4.79
N ARG A 432 17.97 -0.09 3.89
CA ARG A 432 19.17 0.28 3.12
C ARG A 432 18.96 1.53 2.29
N ARG A 433 17.81 1.64 1.60
CA ARG A 433 17.45 2.83 0.80
C ARG A 433 17.35 4.08 1.69
N THR A 434 16.63 3.99 2.80
CA THR A 434 16.43 5.10 3.74
C THR A 434 17.77 5.58 4.30
N CYS A 435 18.62 4.66 4.75
CA CYS A 435 19.92 4.96 5.35
C CYS A 435 20.91 5.64 4.41
N VAL A 436 20.68 5.66 3.09
CA VAL A 436 21.53 6.41 2.14
C VAL A 436 21.49 7.92 2.44
N HIS A 437 20.32 8.45 2.80
CA HIS A 437 20.11 9.89 2.96
C HIS A 437 19.50 10.29 4.31
N THR A 438 18.85 9.36 5.01
CA THR A 438 18.11 9.63 6.24
C THR A 438 18.56 8.64 7.32
N PRO A 439 19.17 9.10 8.43
CA PRO A 439 19.47 8.25 9.57
C PRO A 439 18.21 7.55 10.06
N LEU A 440 18.29 6.23 10.22
CA LEU A 440 17.20 5.38 10.68
C LEU A 440 17.50 4.87 12.08
N LEU A 441 16.63 5.18 13.03
CA LEU A 441 16.63 4.64 14.39
C LEU A 441 15.59 3.52 14.48
N VAL A 442 15.97 2.39 15.07
CA VAL A 442 15.09 1.22 15.23
C VAL A 442 15.02 0.86 16.71
N LEU A 443 13.82 0.88 17.27
CA LEU A 443 13.54 0.35 18.60
C LEU A 443 12.80 -1.00 18.44
N PRO A 444 13.39 -2.14 18.83
CA PRO A 444 12.64 -3.38 18.89
C PRO A 444 11.51 -3.28 19.92
N GLY A 445 10.34 -3.76 19.55
CA GLY A 445 9.24 -3.99 20.46
C GLY A 445 9.41 -5.25 21.29
N SER A 446 8.31 -5.71 21.87
CA SER A 446 8.26 -6.89 22.73
C SER A 446 8.30 -8.21 21.94
N SER A 447 7.96 -8.17 20.66
CA SER A 447 7.89 -9.35 19.80
C SER A 447 9.27 -9.97 19.51
N PRO A 448 9.44 -11.29 19.69
CA PRO A 448 10.70 -11.96 19.37
C PRO A 448 10.97 -12.04 17.87
N ALA A 449 9.97 -11.80 17.02
CA ALA A 449 10.09 -11.93 15.56
C ALA A 449 11.07 -10.93 14.94
N VAL A 450 11.24 -9.77 15.57
CA VAL A 450 12.13 -8.69 15.09
C VAL A 450 13.59 -8.94 15.49
N ARG A 451 13.83 -9.65 16.60
CA ARG A 451 15.18 -9.82 17.17
C ARG A 451 16.23 -10.37 16.17
N PRO A 452 15.94 -11.38 15.34
CA PRO A 452 16.90 -11.88 14.37
C PRO A 452 17.27 -10.88 13.26
N LEU A 453 16.45 -9.83 13.07
CA LEU A 453 16.64 -8.82 12.03
C LEU A 453 17.50 -7.65 12.52
N LEU A 454 17.63 -7.42 13.82
CA LEU A 454 18.36 -6.27 14.37
C LEU A 454 19.81 -6.20 13.88
N PRO A 455 20.60 -7.29 13.82
CA PRO A 455 21.96 -7.23 13.27
C PRO A 455 21.97 -6.90 11.77
N LEU A 456 20.96 -7.35 11.02
CA LEU A 456 20.84 -7.09 9.58
C LEU A 456 20.44 -5.64 9.30
N LEU A 457 19.56 -5.07 10.12
CA LEU A 457 19.18 -3.66 10.10
C LEU A 457 20.37 -2.77 10.47
N ALA A 458 21.14 -3.14 11.50
CA ALA A 458 22.37 -2.46 11.86
C ALA A 458 23.39 -2.48 10.70
N HIS A 459 23.56 -3.64 10.05
CA HIS A 459 24.41 -3.76 8.86
C HIS A 459 23.90 -2.95 7.66
N ALA A 460 22.58 -2.71 7.58
CA ALA A 460 21.98 -1.81 6.60
C ALA A 460 22.19 -0.30 6.92
N GLY A 461 22.80 0.02 8.06
CA GLY A 461 23.10 1.39 8.48
C GLY A 461 22.14 1.97 9.52
N ALA A 462 21.17 1.19 10.02
CA ALA A 462 20.28 1.65 11.07
C ALA A 462 20.97 1.65 12.44
N VAL A 463 20.60 2.59 13.32
CA VAL A 463 20.99 2.60 14.73
C VAL A 463 19.91 1.87 15.53
N VAL A 464 20.27 0.78 16.18
CA VAL A 464 19.34 0.01 17.02
C VAL A 464 19.40 0.57 18.45
N CYS A 465 18.31 1.16 18.89
CA CYS A 465 18.14 1.70 20.24
C CYS A 465 17.57 0.62 21.17
N THR A 466 17.82 0.77 22.47
CA THR A 466 17.39 -0.18 23.50
C THR A 466 16.10 0.23 24.20
N ASP A 467 15.87 1.54 24.34
CA ASP A 467 14.65 2.11 24.92
C ASP A 467 14.22 3.42 24.23
N VAL A 468 13.12 3.99 24.72
CA VAL A 468 12.51 5.20 24.15
C VAL A 468 13.33 6.45 24.44
N ASP A 469 13.98 6.52 25.61
CA ASP A 469 14.81 7.66 25.99
C ASP A 469 16.05 7.73 25.08
N GLU A 470 16.75 6.61 24.88
CA GLU A 470 17.89 6.51 23.95
C GLU A 470 17.48 6.87 22.51
N LEU A 471 16.31 6.41 22.06
CA LEU A 471 15.79 6.73 20.73
C LEU A 471 15.57 8.24 20.54
N VAL A 472 14.94 8.90 21.51
CA VAL A 472 14.64 10.33 21.45
C VAL A 472 15.92 11.16 21.61
N GLU A 473 16.82 10.78 22.51
CA GLU A 473 18.12 11.43 22.72
C GLU A 473 18.97 11.36 21.45
N THR A 474 19.10 10.17 20.86
CA THR A 474 19.86 9.94 19.62
C THR A 474 19.26 10.74 18.46
N ALA A 475 17.93 10.76 18.33
CA ALA A 475 17.25 11.60 17.34
C ALA A 475 17.59 13.09 17.52
N GLY A 476 17.62 13.56 18.77
CA GLY A 476 18.00 14.92 19.11
C GLY A 476 19.42 15.28 18.69
N VAL A 477 20.39 14.38 18.94
CA VAL A 477 21.78 14.56 18.50
C VAL A 477 21.88 14.68 16.98
N LEU A 478 21.22 13.79 16.24
CA LEU A 478 21.25 13.75 14.78
C LEU A 478 20.56 14.96 14.13
N LEU A 479 19.44 15.40 14.69
CA LEU A 479 18.72 16.57 14.18
C LEU A 479 19.50 17.88 14.40
N ARG A 480 20.23 17.99 15.52
CA ARG A 480 21.04 19.17 15.84
C ARG A 480 22.38 19.19 15.07
N SER A 481 22.99 18.04 14.82
CA SER A 481 24.25 17.96 14.06
C SER A 481 24.09 18.35 12.59
N ARG A 482 22.97 17.96 11.95
CA ARG A 482 22.64 18.37 10.58
C ARG A 482 22.33 19.86 10.45
N ALA A 483 21.75 20.49 11.48
CA ALA A 483 21.50 21.93 11.47
C ALA A 483 22.80 22.74 11.39
N LEU A 484 23.90 22.23 11.97
CA LEU A 484 25.21 22.89 11.93
C LEU A 484 25.88 22.81 10.55
N ALA A 485 25.67 21.71 9.80
CA ALA A 485 26.22 21.53 8.47
C ALA A 485 25.51 22.36 7.37
N ALA A 486 24.31 22.87 7.64
CA ALA A 486 23.50 23.64 6.68
C ALA A 486 23.70 25.16 6.78
N THR A 487 24.62 25.65 7.64
CA THR A 487 24.97 27.07 7.70
C THR A 487 25.93 27.39 6.54
N PRO A 488 25.53 28.18 5.52
CA PRO A 488 26.48 28.60 4.50
C PRO A 488 27.48 29.56 5.14
N THR A 489 28.75 29.40 4.76
CA THR A 489 29.82 30.36 5.07
C THR A 489 29.68 31.62 4.23
#